data_AF-A0A6C0NF99-F1
#
_entry.id   AF-A0A6C0NF99-F1
#
_cell.length_a   1.000
_cell.length_b   1.000
_cell.length_c   1.000
_cell.angle_alpha   90.00
_cell.angle_beta   90.00
_cell.angle_gamma   90.00
#
_symmetry.space_group_name_H-M   'P 1'
#
loop_
_entity.id
_entity.type
_entity.pdbx_description
1 polymer ?
#
loop_
_entity_poly.entity_id
_entity_poly.type
_entity_poly.pdbx_seq_one_letter_code
_entity_poly.pdbx_strand_id
1 'polypeptide(L)'
;MDDNKPVLLTLHEALRLDLIEAYMAREITLAEVAESMELTCRQCSRLIKRYRELGPAGLVSRRRGKPGNHQLNTTIRDQALQLIRSRGRGMNPSAIWRILTTEYGVRISKETVRKLMIAEKTWQPRSSSKA
;
A
#
# COMPACT_ATOMS: atom_id res chain seq x y z
N MET A 1 8.02 32.47 9.55
CA MET A 1 7.44 33.05 8.34
C MET A 1 7.44 31.98 7.29
N ASP A 2 6.21 31.49 7.04
CA ASP A 2 5.73 30.62 5.97
C ASP A 2 6.48 29.33 5.64
N ASP A 3 6.32 28.34 6.53
CA ASP A 3 6.30 26.92 6.13
C ASP A 3 4.96 26.56 5.45
N ASN A 4 4.47 27.40 4.54
CA ASN A 4 3.29 27.11 3.73
C ASN A 4 3.67 26.16 2.58
N LYS A 5 4.25 25.00 2.92
CA LYS A 5 4.42 23.92 1.97
C LYS A 5 3.03 23.31 1.76
N PRO A 6 2.47 23.35 0.54
CA PRO A 6 1.13 22.85 0.31
C PRO A 6 1.08 21.36 0.65
N VAL A 7 0.22 21.01 1.61
CA VAL A 7 -0.07 19.62 1.94
C VAL A 7 -0.91 19.05 0.80
N LEU A 8 -0.37 18.07 0.08
CA LEU A 8 -1.11 17.38 -0.98
C LEU A 8 -2.09 16.40 -0.37
N LEU A 9 -3.36 16.80 -0.33
CA LEU A 9 -4.48 15.99 0.10
C LEU A 9 -5.14 15.32 -1.10
N THR A 10 -5.61 14.08 -0.92
CA THR A 10 -6.63 13.55 -1.84
C THR A 10 -7.95 14.26 -1.60
N LEU A 11 -8.89 14.20 -2.55
CA LEU A 11 -10.24 14.74 -2.38
C LEU A 11 -10.88 14.30 -1.05
N HIS A 12 -10.75 13.02 -0.72
CA HIS A 12 -11.29 12.46 0.51
C HIS A 12 -10.58 12.97 1.78
N GLU A 13 -9.28 13.25 1.72
CA GLU A 13 -8.56 13.87 2.85
C GLU A 13 -8.91 15.37 2.99
N ALA A 14 -9.19 16.06 1.89
CA ALA A 14 -9.66 17.44 1.87
C ALA A 14 -11.08 17.58 2.45
N LEU A 15 -12.04 16.73 2.03
CA LEU A 15 -13.39 16.73 2.62
C LEU A 15 -13.37 16.47 4.14
N ARG A 16 -12.42 15.66 4.61
CA ARG A 16 -12.22 15.43 6.04
C ARG A 16 -11.64 16.65 6.75
N LEU A 17 -10.81 17.44 6.07
CA LEU A 17 -10.30 18.69 6.61
C LEU A 17 -11.46 19.64 6.87
N ASP A 18 -12.33 19.85 5.87
CA ASP A 18 -13.48 20.76 5.98
C ASP A 18 -14.39 20.41 7.17
N LEU A 19 -14.72 19.12 7.32
CA LEU A 19 -15.54 18.64 8.44
C LEU A 19 -14.85 18.80 9.80
N ILE A 20 -13.52 18.60 9.86
CA ILE A 20 -12.76 18.78 11.10
C ILE A 20 -12.64 20.26 11.44
N GLU A 21 -12.49 21.15 10.46
CA GLU A 21 -12.48 22.60 10.66
C GLU A 21 -13.83 23.10 11.18
N ALA A 22 -14.96 22.65 10.60
CA ALA A 22 -16.30 22.95 11.09
C ALA A 22 -16.52 22.47 12.55
N TYR A 23 -16.02 21.27 12.88
CA TYR A 23 -16.03 20.77 14.27
C TYR A 23 -15.18 21.64 15.21
N MET A 24 -14.00 22.08 14.78
CA MET A 24 -13.13 22.94 15.58
C MET A 24 -13.74 24.33 15.76
N ALA A 25 -14.50 24.83 14.78
CA ALA A 25 -15.32 26.03 14.86
C ALA A 25 -16.58 25.85 15.76
N ARG A 26 -16.85 24.63 16.24
CA ARG A 26 -18.00 24.26 17.06
C ARG A 26 -19.35 24.43 16.34
N GLU A 27 -19.34 24.38 15.02
CA GLU A 27 -20.54 24.47 14.18
C GLU A 27 -21.28 23.13 14.11
N ILE A 28 -20.53 22.03 14.22
CA ILE A 28 -21.05 20.66 14.23
C ILE A 28 -20.47 19.87 15.40
N THR A 29 -21.21 18.86 15.84
CA THR A 29 -20.85 17.95 16.91
C THR A 29 -19.92 16.83 16.40
N LEU A 30 -19.25 16.15 17.34
CA LEU A 30 -18.41 15.00 17.00
C LEU A 30 -19.21 13.86 16.34
N ALA A 31 -20.49 13.71 16.70
CA ALA A 31 -21.35 12.66 16.16
C ALA A 31 -21.69 12.93 14.68
N GLU A 32 -22.05 14.17 14.34
CA GLU A 32 -22.34 14.59 12.96
C GLU A 32 -21.11 14.46 12.05
N VAL A 33 -19.92 14.79 12.56
CA VAL A 33 -18.66 14.58 11.83
C VAL A 33 -18.42 13.10 11.57
N ALA A 34 -18.58 12.26 12.60
CA ALA A 34 -18.35 10.83 12.51
C ALA A 34 -19.31 10.17 11.51
N GLU A 35 -20.60 10.55 11.56
CA GLU A 35 -21.62 10.14 10.60
C GLU A 35 -21.28 10.57 9.17
N SER A 36 -20.95 11.85 8.97
CA SER A 36 -20.57 12.40 7.66
C SER A 36 -19.32 11.73 7.06
N MET A 37 -18.40 11.25 7.91
CA MET A 37 -17.21 10.52 7.48
C MET A 37 -17.42 9.02 7.32
N GLU A 38 -18.60 8.49 7.67
CA GLU A 38 -18.88 7.06 7.81
C GLU A 38 -17.87 6.34 8.74
N LEU A 39 -17.49 7.02 9.83
CA LEU A 39 -16.53 6.53 10.82
C LEU A 39 -17.18 6.38 12.19
N THR A 40 -16.61 5.49 13.00
CA THR A 40 -16.96 5.47 14.43
C THR A 40 -16.43 6.72 15.14
N CYS A 41 -17.11 7.17 16.20
CA CYS A 41 -16.66 8.31 17.02
C CYS A 41 -15.21 8.14 17.49
N ARG A 42 -14.77 6.92 17.80
CA ARG A 42 -13.38 6.62 18.20
C ARG A 42 -12.38 6.89 17.06
N GLN A 43 -12.70 6.50 15.83
CA GLN A 43 -11.86 6.78 14.67
C GLN A 43 -11.81 8.27 14.38
N CYS A 44 -12.96 8.95 14.47
CA CYS A 44 -13.07 10.39 14.32
C CYS A 44 -12.23 11.15 15.37
N SER A 45 -12.36 10.82 16.66
CA SER A 45 -11.54 11.41 17.72
C SER A 45 -10.04 11.22 17.51
N ARG A 46 -9.61 10.06 16.96
CA ARG A 46 -8.20 9.82 16.61
C ARG A 46 -7.73 10.68 15.44
N LEU A 47 -8.61 10.96 14.46
CA LEU A 47 -8.30 11.88 13.36
C LEU A 47 -8.16 13.31 13.88
N ILE A 48 -9.13 13.79 14.67
CA ILE A 48 -9.10 15.13 15.27
C ILE A 48 -7.87 15.33 16.15
N LYS A 49 -7.52 14.34 16.98
CA LYS A 49 -6.29 14.40 17.79
C LYS A 49 -5.05 14.61 16.92
N ARG A 50 -4.93 13.87 15.81
CA ARG A 50 -3.79 14.03 14.88
C ARG A 50 -3.80 15.37 14.17
N TYR A 51 -4.98 15.86 13.80
CA TYR A 51 -5.12 17.19 13.22
C TYR A 51 -4.62 18.27 14.18
N ARG A 52 -4.97 18.18 15.48
CA ARG A 52 -4.45 19.12 16.49
C ARG A 52 -2.93 19.08 16.65
N GLU A 53 -2.31 17.92 16.45
CA GLU A 53 -0.86 17.75 16.58
C GLU A 53 -0.08 18.16 15.32
N LEU A 54 -0.64 17.94 14.12
CA LEU A 54 0.09 18.00 12.85
C LEU A 54 -0.58 18.89 11.79
N GLY A 55 -1.71 19.53 12.12
CA GLY A 55 -2.54 20.27 11.17
C GLY A 55 -3.07 19.37 10.04
N PRO A 56 -3.31 19.94 8.83
CA PRO A 56 -3.76 19.19 7.66
C PRO A 56 -2.87 18.00 7.29
N ALA A 57 -1.56 18.08 7.56
CA ALA A 57 -0.63 16.97 7.33
C ALA A 57 -0.95 15.73 8.18
N GLY A 58 -1.64 15.90 9.31
CA GLY A 58 -2.11 14.80 10.16
C GLY A 58 -3.23 13.95 9.55
N LEU A 59 -3.91 14.47 8.53
CA LEU A 59 -4.98 13.78 7.80
C LEU A 59 -4.47 12.94 6.64
N VAL A 60 -3.26 13.24 6.15
CA VAL A 60 -2.60 12.46 5.11
C VAL A 60 -2.40 11.02 5.58
N SER A 61 -2.77 10.06 4.73
CA SER A 61 -2.52 8.66 4.98
C SER A 61 -1.05 8.39 5.30
N ARG A 62 -0.77 7.90 6.51
CA ARG A 62 0.58 7.52 6.95
C ARG A 62 1.18 6.34 6.15
N ARG A 63 0.38 5.69 5.30
CA ARG A 63 0.79 4.66 4.36
C ARG A 63 1.24 5.22 3.01
N ARG A 64 0.93 6.48 2.70
CA ARG A 64 1.33 7.13 1.46
C ARG A 64 2.85 7.06 1.32
N GLY A 65 3.32 6.57 0.17
CA GLY A 65 4.74 6.39 -0.12
C GLY A 65 5.43 5.24 0.62
N LYS A 66 4.73 4.47 1.46
CA LYS A 66 5.32 3.32 2.18
C LYS A 66 5.04 2.01 1.44
N PRO A 67 5.98 1.05 1.48
CA PRO A 67 5.74 -0.29 0.96
C PRO A 67 4.55 -0.96 1.66
N GLY A 68 3.85 -1.82 0.92
CA GLY A 68 2.76 -2.63 1.47
C GLY A 68 3.27 -3.60 2.53
N ASN A 69 2.44 -3.97 3.52
CA ASN A 69 2.85 -4.91 4.58
C ASN A 69 3.34 -6.27 4.06
N HIS A 70 2.79 -6.71 2.92
CA HIS A 70 3.14 -7.98 2.28
C HIS A 70 4.11 -7.78 1.11
N GLN A 71 4.67 -6.57 0.97
CA GLN A 71 5.69 -6.34 -0.05
C GLN A 71 6.92 -7.16 0.29
N LEU A 72 7.38 -7.93 -0.69
CA LEU A 72 8.59 -8.72 -0.55
C LEU A 72 9.77 -7.78 -0.26
N ASN A 73 10.64 -8.19 0.67
CA ASN A 73 11.90 -7.50 0.94
C ASN A 73 12.64 -7.27 -0.39
N THR A 74 13.08 -6.03 -0.62
CA THR A 74 13.71 -5.61 -1.88
C THR A 74 14.91 -6.47 -2.24
N THR A 75 15.78 -6.78 -1.28
CA THR A 75 16.95 -7.64 -1.49
C THR A 75 16.55 -9.04 -1.97
N ILE A 76 15.55 -9.64 -1.32
CA ILE A 76 15.05 -10.97 -1.70
C ILE A 76 14.39 -10.94 -3.08
N ARG A 77 13.64 -9.88 -3.36
CA ARG A 77 13.01 -9.66 -4.67
C ARG A 77 14.07 -9.54 -5.76
N ASP A 78 15.12 -8.75 -5.53
CA ASP A 78 16.15 -8.48 -6.53
C ASP A 78 16.98 -9.75 -6.83
N GLN A 79 17.33 -10.53 -5.81
CA GLN A 79 17.94 -11.85 -5.98
C GLN A 79 17.05 -12.79 -6.82
N ALA A 80 15.75 -12.82 -6.51
CA ALA A 80 14.81 -13.64 -7.27
C ALA A 80 14.67 -13.19 -8.73
N LEU A 81 14.62 -11.87 -8.96
CA LEU A 81 14.55 -11.30 -10.30
C LEU A 81 15.82 -11.55 -11.12
N GLN A 82 17.00 -11.47 -10.51
CA GLN A 82 18.27 -11.78 -11.17
C GLN A 82 18.30 -13.22 -11.70
N LEU A 83 17.83 -14.19 -10.89
CA LEU A 83 17.71 -15.57 -11.34
C LEU A 83 16.66 -15.73 -12.45
N ILE A 84 15.49 -15.11 -12.30
CA ILE A 84 14.42 -15.18 -13.31
C ILE A 84 14.89 -14.62 -14.65
N ARG A 85 15.63 -13.51 -14.66
CA ARG A 85 16.15 -12.91 -15.89
C ARG A 85 17.20 -13.78 -16.56
N SER A 86 18.09 -14.40 -15.78
CA SER A 86 19.17 -15.22 -16.30
C SER A 86 18.72 -16.60 -16.78
N ARG A 87 17.79 -17.25 -16.05
CA ARG A 87 17.41 -18.66 -16.28
C ARG A 87 15.92 -18.91 -16.43
N GLY A 88 15.05 -17.91 -16.22
CA GLY A 88 13.61 -18.07 -16.19
C GLY A 88 12.95 -18.45 -17.51
N ARG A 89 13.60 -18.20 -18.65
CA ARG A 89 13.05 -18.54 -19.98
C ARG A 89 13.01 -20.06 -20.17
N GLY A 90 11.84 -20.57 -20.56
CA GLY A 90 11.63 -22.00 -20.79
C GLY A 90 11.46 -22.85 -19.53
N MET A 91 11.64 -22.28 -18.33
CA MET A 91 11.39 -22.96 -17.07
C MET A 91 9.99 -22.67 -16.52
N ASN A 92 9.39 -23.67 -15.87
CA ASN A 92 8.14 -23.48 -15.15
C ASN A 92 8.38 -22.83 -13.77
N PRO A 93 7.37 -22.15 -13.19
CA PRO A 93 7.51 -21.48 -11.89
C PRO A 93 7.92 -22.40 -10.74
N SER A 94 7.52 -23.67 -10.78
CA SER A 94 7.90 -24.66 -9.77
C SER A 94 9.39 -24.99 -9.80
N ALA A 95 10.01 -25.01 -10.99
CA ALA A 95 11.44 -25.24 -11.15
C ALA A 95 12.25 -24.06 -10.62
N ILE A 96 11.87 -22.82 -11.00
CA ILE A 96 12.53 -21.60 -10.48
C ILE A 96 12.39 -21.50 -8.97
N TRP A 97 11.20 -21.79 -8.43
CA TRP A 97 10.98 -21.80 -6.98
C TRP A 97 11.92 -22.78 -6.25
N ARG A 98 12.14 -23.96 -6.83
CA ARG A 98 13.06 -24.96 -6.26
C ARG A 98 14.49 -24.44 -6.25
N ILE A 99 14.96 -23.87 -7.36
CA ILE A 99 16.31 -23.28 -7.46
C ILE A 99 16.46 -22.16 -6.43
N LEU A 100 15.50 -21.23 -6.33
CA LEU A 100 15.52 -20.15 -5.35
C LEU A 100 15.62 -20.66 -3.92
N THR A 101 14.86 -21.69 -3.58
CA THR A 101 14.82 -22.23 -2.21
C THR A 101 16.08 -23.03 -1.87
N THR A 102 16.57 -23.84 -2.80
CA THR A 102 17.66 -24.80 -2.56
C THR A 102 19.05 -24.20 -2.80
N GLU A 103 19.26 -23.47 -3.88
CA GLU A 103 20.58 -22.93 -4.24
C GLU A 103 20.81 -21.53 -3.64
N TYR A 104 19.76 -20.71 -3.57
CA TYR A 104 19.87 -19.30 -3.14
C TYR A 104 19.35 -19.05 -1.73
N GLY A 105 18.77 -20.06 -1.06
CA GLY A 105 18.17 -19.92 0.28
C GLY A 105 16.98 -18.95 0.36
N VAL A 106 16.43 -18.53 -0.78
CA VAL A 106 15.35 -17.56 -0.89
C VAL A 106 14.02 -18.26 -0.64
N ARG A 107 13.47 -18.06 0.57
CA ARG A 107 12.19 -18.65 0.99
C ARG A 107 11.02 -17.73 0.63
N ILE A 108 10.53 -17.86 -0.61
CA ILE A 108 9.28 -17.22 -1.06
C ILE A 108 8.28 -18.27 -1.54
N SER A 109 6.99 -17.92 -1.56
CA SER A 109 5.96 -18.84 -2.05
C SER A 109 6.09 -19.08 -3.55
N LYS A 110 5.70 -20.28 -4.01
CA LYS A 110 5.62 -20.61 -5.45
C LYS A 110 4.79 -19.58 -6.23
N GLU A 111 3.71 -19.09 -5.63
CA GLU A 111 2.85 -18.07 -6.22
C GLU A 111 3.55 -16.72 -6.39
N THR A 112 4.43 -16.34 -5.46
CA THR A 112 5.26 -15.13 -5.59
C THR A 112 6.23 -15.27 -6.76
N VAL A 113 6.87 -16.43 -6.91
CA VAL A 113 7.74 -16.74 -8.07
C VAL A 113 6.97 -16.62 -9.38
N ARG A 114 5.78 -17.23 -9.46
CA ARG A 114 4.92 -17.14 -10.65
C ARG A 114 4.60 -15.69 -11.02
N LYS A 115 4.19 -14.87 -10.04
CA LYS A 115 3.90 -13.44 -10.27
C LYS A 115 5.13 -12.67 -10.75
N LEU A 116 6.31 -12.94 -10.19
CA LEU A 116 7.57 -12.32 -10.63
C LEU A 116 7.92 -12.74 -12.07
N MET A 117 7.75 -14.01 -12.43
CA MET A 117 7.98 -14.49 -13.80
C MET A 117 7.00 -13.91 -14.82
N ILE A 118 5.73 -13.68 -14.43
CA ILE A 118 4.75 -12.99 -15.28
C ILE A 118 5.14 -11.53 -15.48
N ALA A 119 5.56 -10.84 -14.42
CA ALA A 119 6.01 -9.45 -14.51
C ALA A 119 7.25 -9.29 -15.40
N GLU A 120 8.18 -10.24 -15.34
CA GLU A 120 9.38 -10.29 -16.21
C GLU A 120 9.11 -10.90 -17.60
N LYS A 121 7.85 -11.22 -17.91
CA LYS A 121 7.42 -11.83 -19.19
C LYS A 121 8.14 -13.14 -19.54
N THR A 122 8.72 -13.84 -18.55
CA THR A 122 9.37 -15.15 -18.74
C THR A 122 8.38 -16.31 -18.66
N TRP A 123 7.17 -16.05 -18.16
CA TRP A 123 6.09 -17.03 -18.06
C TRP A 123 4.76 -16.41 -18.45
N GLN A 124 4.02 -17.08 -19.31
CA GLN A 124 2.64 -16.68 -19.65
C GLN A 124 1.66 -17.50 -18.81
N PRO A 125 0.69 -16.84 -18.12
CA PRO A 125 -0.36 -17.57 -17.43
C PRO A 125 -1.21 -18.31 -18.48
N ARG A 126 -1.64 -19.54 -18.16
CA ARG A 126 -2.63 -20.22 -18.99
C ARG A 126 -3.90 -19.37 -19.01
N SER A 127 -4.42 -19.08 -20.20
CA SER A 127 -5.75 -18.52 -20.32
C SER A 127 -6.74 -19.50 -19.72
N SER A 128 -7.50 -19.08 -18.71
CA SER A 128 -8.70 -19.82 -18.32
C SER A 128 -9.64 -19.79 -19.52
N SER A 129 -9.86 -20.94 -20.16
CA SER A 129 -11.02 -21.08 -21.04
C SER A 129 -12.23 -20.79 -20.16
N LYS A 130 -12.99 -19.73 -20.48
CA LYS A 130 -14.29 -19.50 -19.83
C LYS A 130 -15.14 -20.72 -20.16
N ALA A 131 -15.64 -21.40 -19.14
CA ALA A 131 -16.76 -22.33 -19.23
C ALA A 131 -18.05 -21.54 -19.02
#